data_AF-A0AAV6L3L2-F1
#
_entry.id   AF-A0AAV6L3L2-F1
#
_cell.length_a   1.000
_cell.length_b   1.000
_cell.length_c   1.000
_cell.angle_alpha   90.00
_cell.angle_beta   90.00
_cell.angle_gamma   90.00
#
_symmetry.space_group_name_H-M   'P 1'
#
loop_
_entity.id
_entity.type
_entity.pdbx_description
1 polymer ?
#
loop_
_entity_poly.entity_id
_entity_poly.type
_entity_poly.pdbx_seq_one_letter_code
_entity_poly.pdbx_strand_id
1 'polypeptide(L)' 'MYLPEDVLIQILSRLPVKSLMRFRTACKSWNSLVKSPAFVSKHLENHTNSSTVKNISRLLVCHRDNPTNK' A
#
# COMPACT_ATOMS: atom_id res chain seq x y z
N MET A 1 14.31 9.36 -14.63
CA MET A 1 14.32 9.95 -13.27
C MET A 1 13.99 8.84 -12.29
N TYR A 2 14.96 8.37 -11.51
CA TYR A 2 14.77 7.31 -10.53
C TYR A 2 14.57 7.94 -9.16
N LEU A 3 13.40 7.74 -8.56
CA LEU A 3 13.15 8.14 -7.17
C LEU A 3 13.48 6.94 -6.27
N PRO A 4 14.22 7.13 -5.17
CA PRO A 4 14.46 6.08 -4.18
C PRO A 4 13.15 5.51 -3.62
N GLU A 5 13.14 4.23 -3.30
CA GLU A 5 11.96 3.53 -2.79
C GLU A 5 11.41 4.17 -1.51
N ASP A 6 12.30 4.60 -0.60
CA ASP A 6 11.92 5.26 0.65
C ASP A 6 11.13 6.55 0.42
N VAL A 7 11.52 7.33 -0.59
CA VAL A 7 10.83 8.57 -0.95
C VAL A 7 9.45 8.26 -1.52
N LEU A 8 9.34 7.24 -2.36
CA LEU A 8 8.05 6.77 -2.87
C LEU A 8 7.14 6.29 -1.74
N ILE A 9 7.67 5.54 -0.77
CA ILE A 9 6.92 5.11 0.43
C ILE A 9 6.40 6.32 1.21
N GLN A 10 7.23 7.35 1.42
CA GLN A 10 6.80 8.56 2.14
C GLN A 10 5.69 9.32 1.41
N ILE A 11 5.75 9.42 0.09
CA ILE A 11 4.73 10.10 -0.72
C ILE A 11 3.43 9.29 -0.71
N LEU A 12 3.51 8.01 -1.07
CA LEU A 12 2.35 7.14 -1.22
C LEU A 12 1.66 6.89 0.13
N SER A 13 2.41 6.80 1.24
CA SER A 13 1.84 6.54 2.58
C SER A 13 0.97 7.66 3.11
N ARG A 14 1.01 8.87 2.51
CA ARG A 14 0.13 10.00 2.85
C ARG A 14 -1.16 10.03 2.02
N LEU A 15 -1.26 9.21 0.99
CA LEU A 15 -2.41 9.18 0.09
C LEU A 15 -3.52 8.28 0.66
N PRO A 16 -4.80 8.64 0.46
CA PRO A 16 -5.90 7.76 0.81
C PRO A 16 -5.88 6.48 -0.04
N VAL A 17 -6.37 5.38 0.53
CA VAL A 17 -6.40 4.04 -0.08
C VAL A 17 -7.03 4.03 -1.47
N LYS A 18 -8.11 4.80 -1.69
CA LYS A 18 -8.77 4.88 -3.02
C LYS A 18 -7.83 5.37 -4.11
N SER A 19 -6.96 6.32 -3.80
CA SER A 19 -5.95 6.82 -4.75
C SER A 19 -4.85 5.79 -4.95
N LEU A 20 -4.41 5.13 -3.89
CA LEU A 20 -3.39 4.07 -3.94
C LEU A 20 -3.80 2.90 -4.83
N MET A 21 -5.08 2.52 -4.82
CA MET A 21 -5.58 1.43 -5.68
C MET A 21 -5.46 1.75 -7.17
N ARG A 22 -5.59 3.02 -7.58
CA ARG A 22 -5.35 3.46 -8.97
C ARG A 22 -3.87 3.45 -9.32
N PHE A 23 -2.99 3.73 -8.37
CA PHE A 23 -1.54 3.67 -8.57
C PHE A 23 -1.01 2.25 -8.66
N ARG A 24 -1.63 1.31 -7.96
CA ARG A 24 -1.33 -0.12 -8.06
C ARG A 24 -1.50 -0.67 -9.47
N THR A 25 -2.44 -0.14 -10.25
CA THR A 25 -2.68 -0.57 -11.64
C THR A 25 -1.75 0.09 -12.65
N ALA A 26 -1.02 1.14 -12.27
CA ALA A 26 -0.15 1.88 -13.18
C ALA A 26 1.15 1.14 -13.48
N CYS A 27 1.76 0.48 -12.49
CA CYS A 27 2.97 -0.32 -12.70
C CYS A 27 3.21 -1.40 -11.63
N LYS A 28 3.96 -2.45 -11.99
CA LYS A 28 4.29 -3.56 -11.10
C LYS A 28 5.11 -3.13 -9.88
N SER A 29 6.00 -2.15 -10.05
CA SER A 29 6.87 -1.65 -8.97
C SER A 29 6.05 -0.98 -7.87
N TRP A 30 5.08 -0.13 -8.23
CA TRP A 30 4.20 0.52 -7.24
C TRP A 30 3.26 -0.47 -6.58
N ASN A 31 2.77 -1.46 -7.32
CA ASN A 31 2.02 -2.58 -6.74
C ASN A 31 2.83 -3.36 -5.70
N SER A 32 4.11 -3.63 -5.95
CA SER A 32 4.97 -4.31 -4.98
C SER A 32 5.24 -3.45 -3.76
N LEU A 33 5.49 -2.16 -3.97
CA LEU A 33 5.80 -1.19 -2.91
C LEU A 33 4.61 -1.00 -1.96
N VAL A 34 3.40 -0.86 -2.48
CA VAL A 34 2.16 -0.74 -1.67
C VAL A 34 1.86 -2.02 -0.88
N LYS A 35 2.36 -3.18 -1.31
CA LYS A 35 2.27 -4.45 -0.58
C LYS A 35 3.40 -4.66 0.43
N SER A 36 4.43 -3.80 0.43
CA SER A 36 5.56 -3.93 1.32
C SER A 36 5.14 -3.66 2.78
N PRO A 37 5.64 -4.45 3.75
CA PRO A 37 5.37 -4.19 5.16
C PRO A 37 5.85 -2.79 5.60
N ALA A 38 6.93 -2.27 5.01
CA ALA A 38 7.42 -0.93 5.28
C ALA A 38 6.39 0.14 4.92
N PHE A 39 5.73 -0.02 3.76
CA PHE A 39 4.64 0.85 3.34
C PHE A 39 3.43 0.75 4.27
N VAL A 40 3.02 -0.48 4.63
CA VAL A 40 1.86 -0.71 5.51
C VAL A 40 2.08 -0.08 6.87
N SER A 41 3.26 -0.23 7.47
CA SER A 41 3.60 0.41 8.76
C SER A 41 3.53 1.93 8.64
N LYS A 42 4.16 2.51 7.61
CA LYS A 42 4.18 3.96 7.40
C LYS A 42 2.79 4.56 7.14
N HIS A 43 2.00 3.87 6.33
CA HIS A 43 0.64 4.29 6.04
C HIS A 43 -0.25 4.19 7.28
N LEU A 44 -0.04 3.17 8.12
CA LEU A 44 -0.73 3.05 9.40
C LEU A 44 -0.35 4.21 10.32
N GLU A 45 0.94 4.50 10.52
CA GLU A 45 1.44 5.65 11.31
C GLU A 45 0.81 6.99 10.87
N ASN A 46 0.69 7.21 9.55
CA ASN A 46 0.14 8.45 9.02
C ASN A 46 -1.37 8.59 9.19
N HIS A 47 -2.10 7.47 9.37
CA HIS A 47 -3.56 7.44 9.44
C HIS A 47 -4.12 6.94 10.78
N THR A 48 -3.26 6.61 11.76
CA THR A 48 -3.61 6.04 13.08
C THR A 48 -4.42 6.97 14.00
N ASN A 49 -4.58 8.24 13.65
CA ASN A 49 -5.38 9.21 14.39
C ASN A 49 -6.88 9.18 14.04
N SER A 50 -7.33 8.29 13.15
CA SER A 50 -8.75 8.13 12.82
C SER A 50 -9.19 6.67 12.95
N SER A 51 -10.20 6.41 13.78
CA SER A 51 -10.76 5.10 14.18
C SER A 51 -11.20 4.17 13.04
N THR A 52 -11.02 4.57 11.78
CA THR A 52 -11.35 3.85 10.54
C THR A 52 -10.29 2.81 10.11
N VAL A 53 -9.07 2.85 10.68
CA VAL A 53 -7.89 2.07 10.21
C VAL A 53 -7.94 0.55 10.39
N LYS A 54 -8.78 0.00 11.29
CA LYS A 54 -8.90 -1.47 11.47
C LYS A 54 -9.37 -2.22 10.22
N ASN A 55 -9.95 -1.52 9.25
CA ASN A 55 -10.42 -2.12 8.00
C ASN A 55 -9.36 -2.12 6.88
N ILE A 56 -8.34 -1.25 6.97
CA ILE A 56 -7.32 -1.07 5.92
C ILE A 56 -6.28 -2.19 5.95
N SER A 57 -5.86 -2.61 7.16
CA SER A 57 -4.96 -3.75 7.34
C SER A 57 -5.55 -5.05 6.76
N ARG A 58 -6.88 -5.21 6.81
CA ARG A 58 -7.56 -6.39 6.23
C ARG A 58 -7.58 -6.37 4.69
N LEU A 59 -7.77 -5.21 4.06
CA LEU A 59 -7.81 -5.11 2.59
C LEU A 59 -6.45 -5.34 1.92
N LEU A 60 -5.34 -4.98 2.59
CA LEU A 60 -4.01 -5.19 2.04
C LEU A 60 -3.49 -6.62 2.28
N VAL A 61 -3.88 -7.26 3.40
CA VAL A 61 -3.47 -8.63 3.75
C VAL A 61 -4.24 -9.69 2.94
N CYS A 62 -5.53 -9.48 2.64
CA CYS A 62 -6.37 -10.48 1.95
C CYS A 62 -6.05 -10.70 0.45
N HIS A 63 -5.06 -10.01 -0.13
CA HIS A 63 -4.64 -10.27 -1.51
C HIS A 63 -3.40 -11.16 -1.62
N ARG A 64 -2.98 -11.80 -0.51
CA ARG A 64 -1.96 -12.85 -0.50
C ARG A 64 -2.64 -14.21 -0.76
N ASP A 65 -2.44 -14.71 -1.97
CA ASP A 65 -2.76 -16.06 -2.48
C ASP A 65 -4.22 -16.55 -2.51
N ASN A 66 -4.86 -16.38 -3.69
CA ASN A 66 -5.51 -17.54 -4.29
C ASN A 66 -4.58 -18.01 -5.43
N PRO A 67 -3.90 -19.16 -5.31
CA PRO A 67 -3.20 -19.75 -6.43
C PRO A 67 -4.25 -20.14 -7.47
N THR A 68 -4.26 -19.41 -8.58
CA THR A 68 -4.96 -19.87 -9.77
C THR A 68 -4.26 -21.15 -10.21
N ASN A 69 -4.93 -22.28 -9.98
CA ASN A 69 -4.90 -23.52 -10.77
C ASN A 69 -3.57 -23.82 -11.51
N LYS A 70 -2.81 -24.80 -11.01
CA LYS A 70 -2.43 -25.98 -11.78
C LYS A 70 -2.11 -27.14 -10.85
#